data_AF-K1TH76-F1
#
_entry.id   AF-K1TH76-F1
#
_cell.length_a   1.000
_cell.length_b   1.000
_cell.length_c   1.000
_cell.angle_alpha   90.00
_cell.angle_beta   90.00
_cell.angle_gamma   90.00
#
_symmetry.space_group_name_H-M   'P 1'
#
loop_
_entity.id
_entity.type
_entity.pdbx_description
1 polymer ?
#
loop_
_entity_poly.entity_id
_entity_poly.type
_entity_poly.pdbx_seq_one_letter_code
_entity_poly.pdbx_strand_id
1 'polypeptide(L)'
;GGLTIWFDEDVRRLNSDGRGTCLGEFKGDDKLIVWTSKNQYYITGYDLGQHFPDETIHVSRYEPDRVYSLCYYDRDQKYYYMKRFTAEMSDRMQAFLDEDADFICVTDTAGAQLEITYKGAHATRPADRIDVDEFVGVKSHRAKGKRLTTYDVAELRFIEPEPAPEPDDEEPLDDGADPADGRPEGESTPESRPAAPERPSTPAGRGVPTRSETGLPPTDATPGGVAFEIERPKGDADEVVDPEQLNLF
;
A
#
# COMPACT_ATOMS: atom_id res chain seq x y z
N GLY A 1 19.91 -6.42 19.48
CA GLY A 1 18.48 -6.09 19.27
C GLY A 1 18.40 -5.03 18.20
N GLY A 2 17.19 -4.68 17.77
CA GLY A 2 16.99 -3.42 17.08
C GLY A 2 16.83 -2.26 18.06
N LEU A 3 16.58 -1.09 17.51
CA LEU A 3 16.30 0.14 18.22
C LEU A 3 14.97 0.69 17.72
N THR A 4 14.03 1.00 18.62
CA THR A 4 12.79 1.66 18.24
C THR A 4 13.08 3.12 17.94
N ILE A 5 12.83 3.55 16.70
CA ILE A 5 13.11 4.91 16.23
C ILE A 5 11.80 5.69 16.17
N TRP A 6 11.83 6.93 16.65
CA TRP A 6 10.71 7.87 16.62
C TRP A 6 11.18 9.17 15.95
N PHE A 7 10.29 9.84 15.21
CA PHE A 7 10.56 11.12 14.55
C PHE A 7 9.92 12.26 15.34
N ASP A 8 10.76 13.17 15.84
CA ASP A 8 10.35 14.38 16.55
C ASP A 8 10.20 15.50 15.51
N GLU A 9 8.95 15.90 15.25
CA GLU A 9 8.56 16.85 14.20
C GLU A 9 8.92 18.30 14.56
N ASP A 10 8.89 18.65 15.85
CA ASP A 10 9.23 19.99 16.36
C ASP A 10 10.70 20.34 16.12
N VAL A 11 11.61 19.37 16.33
CA VAL A 11 13.06 19.56 16.10
C VAL A 11 13.55 18.96 14.78
N ARG A 12 12.68 18.25 14.05
CA ARG A 12 12.96 17.49 12.82
C ARG A 12 14.19 16.57 12.93
N ARG A 13 14.18 15.67 13.91
CA ARG A 13 15.25 14.66 14.15
C ARG A 13 14.68 13.32 14.61
N LEU A 14 15.49 12.27 14.48
CA LEU A 14 15.18 10.97 15.07
C LEU A 14 15.55 10.95 16.55
N ASN A 15 14.80 10.19 17.34
CA ASN A 15 15.13 9.85 18.72
C ASN A 15 14.77 8.38 19.02
N SER A 16 15.17 7.90 20.18
CA SER A 16 14.76 6.61 20.74
C SER A 16 14.21 6.76 22.18
N ASP A 17 13.80 7.97 22.55
CA ASP A 17 13.35 8.33 23.91
C ASP A 17 11.84 8.19 24.10
N GLY A 18 11.08 8.02 23.01
CA GLY A 18 9.62 8.02 23.03
C GLY A 18 8.99 9.39 22.74
N ARG A 19 9.52 10.15 21.76
CA ARG A 19 9.02 11.48 21.39
C ARG A 19 8.63 11.57 19.90
N GLY A 20 7.49 12.20 19.63
CA GLY A 20 6.94 12.32 18.28
C GLY A 20 6.37 11.01 17.71
N THR A 21 6.45 10.85 16.40
CA THR A 21 5.82 9.75 15.64
C THR A 21 6.70 8.49 15.65
N CYS A 22 6.18 7.36 16.15
CA CYS A 22 6.92 6.10 16.19
C CYS A 22 7.08 5.51 14.76
N LEU A 23 8.31 5.18 14.36
CA LEU A 23 8.64 4.62 13.04
C LEU A 23 8.83 3.10 13.04
N GLY A 24 8.77 2.46 14.21
CA GLY A 24 9.02 1.02 14.41
C GLY A 24 10.45 0.67 14.84
N GLU A 25 10.80 -0.62 14.81
CA GLU A 25 12.11 -1.15 15.26
C GLU A 25 13.08 -1.37 14.08
N PHE A 26 14.24 -0.71 14.15
CA PHE A 26 15.29 -0.68 13.12
C PHE A 26 16.50 -1.53 13.52
N LYS A 27 17.07 -2.25 12.54
CA LYS A 27 18.18 -3.19 12.69
C LYS A 27 19.16 -3.08 11.51
N GLY A 28 20.46 -2.93 11.81
CA GLY A 28 21.54 -3.05 10.83
C GLY A 28 21.39 -2.10 9.63
N ASP A 29 21.09 -2.67 8.46
CA ASP A 29 20.99 -1.96 7.19
C ASP A 29 19.58 -1.43 6.86
N ASP A 30 18.65 -1.41 7.83
CA ASP A 30 17.35 -0.76 7.67
C ASP A 30 17.47 0.71 7.20
N LYS A 31 16.43 1.19 6.52
CA LYS A 31 16.37 2.52 5.89
C LYS A 31 15.06 3.24 6.23
N LEU A 32 15.11 4.56 6.13
CA LEU A 32 13.96 5.45 6.20
C LEU A 32 13.64 5.96 4.80
N ILE A 33 12.35 6.13 4.51
CA ILE A 33 11.88 6.96 3.41
C ILE A 33 11.36 8.29 3.96
N VAL A 34 11.75 9.39 3.33
CA VAL A 34 11.41 10.76 3.71
C VAL A 34 10.69 11.40 2.54
N TRP A 35 9.56 12.03 2.81
CA TRP A 35 8.72 12.71 1.83
C TRP A 35 8.72 14.22 2.08
N THR A 36 8.78 15.03 1.02
CA THR A 36 8.77 16.50 1.11
C THR A 36 7.57 17.13 0.42
N SER A 37 7.21 18.34 0.88
CA SER A 37 6.10 19.15 0.35
C SER A 37 6.27 19.60 -1.11
N LYS A 38 7.41 19.30 -1.74
CA LYS A 38 7.73 19.56 -3.16
C LYS A 38 7.51 18.35 -4.07
N ASN A 39 6.70 17.37 -3.64
CA ASN A 39 6.47 16.11 -4.36
C ASN A 39 7.75 15.30 -4.61
N GLN A 40 8.68 15.31 -3.65
CA GLN A 40 9.93 14.55 -3.70
C GLN A 40 10.02 13.54 -2.56
N TYR A 41 10.72 12.42 -2.78
CA TYR A 41 11.14 11.50 -1.73
C TYR A 41 12.65 11.22 -1.80
N TYR A 42 13.24 10.77 -0.70
CA TYR A 42 14.59 10.20 -0.67
C TYR A 42 14.70 9.11 0.41
N ILE A 43 15.70 8.24 0.30
CA ILE A 43 15.89 7.09 1.19
C ILE A 43 17.25 7.21 1.90
N THR A 44 17.24 7.14 3.24
CA THR A 44 18.41 7.40 4.09
C THR A 44 18.54 6.37 5.23
N GLY A 45 19.66 6.40 5.96
CA GLY A 45 19.84 5.63 7.20
C GLY A 45 19.15 6.28 8.39
N TYR A 46 19.01 5.53 9.50
CA TYR A 46 18.32 5.97 10.72
C TYR A 46 19.25 6.67 11.73
N ASP A 47 20.10 7.59 11.28
CA ASP A 47 21.04 8.31 12.16
C ASP A 47 20.34 9.35 13.05
N LEU A 48 20.43 9.17 14.37
CA LEU A 48 19.93 10.11 15.39
C LEU A 48 20.64 11.49 15.33
N GLY A 49 21.84 11.53 14.75
CA GLY A 49 22.57 12.76 14.46
C GLY A 49 22.00 13.56 13.29
N GLN A 50 21.20 12.96 12.41
CA GLN A 50 20.66 13.63 11.22
C GLN A 50 19.67 14.75 11.61
N HIS A 51 19.48 15.70 10.70
CA HIS A 51 18.43 16.71 10.72
C HIS A 51 17.71 16.65 9.37
N PHE A 52 16.38 16.66 9.37
CA PHE A 52 15.60 16.57 8.14
C PHE A 52 15.27 17.97 7.58
N PRO A 53 15.12 18.14 6.25
CA PRO A 53 14.78 19.43 5.64
C PRO A 53 13.48 20.03 6.19
N ASP A 54 13.36 21.36 6.17
CA ASP A 54 12.15 22.06 6.65
C ASP A 54 10.86 21.66 5.91
N GLU A 55 11.02 21.23 4.67
CA GLU A 55 9.96 20.76 3.77
C GLU A 55 9.51 19.30 4.02
N THR A 56 10.08 18.61 5.00
CA THR A 56 9.69 17.23 5.36
C THR A 56 8.24 17.19 5.86
N ILE A 57 7.40 16.37 5.23
CA ILE A 57 5.98 16.20 5.57
C ILE A 57 5.64 14.82 6.14
N HIS A 58 6.46 13.79 5.87
CA HIS A 58 6.27 12.44 6.38
C HIS A 58 7.60 11.69 6.40
N VAL A 59 7.81 10.87 7.43
CA VAL A 59 8.95 9.96 7.56
C VAL A 59 8.40 8.59 7.97
N SER A 60 8.85 7.53 7.31
CA SER A 60 8.46 6.15 7.62
C SER A 60 9.61 5.18 7.33
N ARG A 61 9.49 3.93 7.80
CA ARG A 61 10.42 2.85 7.42
C ARG A 61 10.33 2.63 5.91
N TYR A 62 11.48 2.52 5.24
CA TYR A 62 11.53 2.12 3.84
C TYR A 62 11.38 0.60 3.70
N GLU A 63 10.45 0.20 2.84
CA GLU A 63 10.24 -1.19 2.41
C GLU A 63 10.28 -1.23 0.87
N PRO A 64 11.11 -2.08 0.25
CA PRO A 64 11.33 -2.04 -1.20
C PRO A 64 10.12 -2.52 -2.01
N ASP A 65 9.32 -3.41 -1.44
CA ASP A 65 8.13 -4.01 -2.07
C ASP A 65 6.84 -3.21 -1.78
N ARG A 66 6.90 -2.15 -0.95
CA ARG A 66 5.73 -1.33 -0.59
C ARG A 66 5.30 -0.46 -1.78
N VAL A 67 4.04 -0.59 -2.17
CA VAL A 67 3.43 0.11 -3.30
C VAL A 67 2.68 1.34 -2.80
N TYR A 68 3.15 2.52 -3.20
CA TYR A 68 2.46 3.78 -2.91
C TYR A 68 1.45 4.09 -4.02
N SER A 69 0.19 4.23 -3.62
CA SER A 69 -0.96 4.57 -4.45
C SER A 69 -1.38 6.00 -4.15
N LEU A 70 -1.16 6.94 -5.08
CA LEU A 70 -1.51 8.35 -4.86
C LEU A 70 -2.41 8.93 -5.95
N CYS A 71 -3.15 9.95 -5.54
CA CYS A 71 -3.96 10.79 -6.42
C CYS A 71 -3.41 12.23 -6.43
N TYR A 72 -3.40 12.83 -7.62
CA TYR A 72 -2.95 14.20 -7.83
C TYR A 72 -3.76 14.88 -8.92
N TYR A 73 -3.74 16.22 -8.93
CA TYR A 73 -4.31 17.05 -9.98
C TYR A 73 -3.19 17.67 -10.83
N ASP A 74 -3.25 17.44 -12.13
CA ASP A 74 -2.29 17.96 -13.11
C ASP A 74 -2.77 19.33 -13.61
N ARG A 75 -2.08 20.43 -13.26
CA ARG A 75 -2.56 21.80 -13.57
C ARG A 75 -2.52 22.15 -15.06
N ASP A 76 -1.59 21.54 -15.80
CA ASP A 76 -1.44 21.73 -17.25
C ASP A 76 -2.61 21.07 -17.99
N GLN A 77 -2.86 19.79 -17.72
CA GLN A 77 -3.93 19.02 -18.38
C GLN A 77 -5.32 19.23 -17.75
N LYS A 78 -5.38 19.79 -16.54
CA LYS A 78 -6.60 20.06 -15.75
C LYS A 78 -7.44 18.81 -15.49
N TYR A 79 -6.77 17.71 -15.18
CA TYR A 79 -7.41 16.43 -14.83
C TYR A 79 -6.78 15.81 -13.59
N TYR A 80 -7.57 15.00 -12.89
CA TYR A 80 -7.11 14.17 -11.78
C TYR A 80 -6.53 12.85 -12.30
N TYR A 81 -5.38 12.45 -11.77
CA TYR A 81 -4.63 11.24 -12.11
C TYR A 81 -4.38 10.40 -10.86
N MET A 82 -4.45 9.08 -11.01
CA MET A 82 -3.99 8.12 -10.00
C MET A 82 -2.79 7.33 -10.51
N LYS A 83 -1.84 7.09 -9.62
CA LYS A 83 -0.53 6.50 -9.92
C LYS A 83 -0.13 5.54 -8.81
N ARG A 84 0.38 4.38 -9.19
CA ARG A 84 0.94 3.36 -8.29
C ARG A 84 2.40 3.11 -8.62
N PHE A 85 3.27 3.14 -7.61
CA PHE A 85 4.72 2.92 -7.78
C PHE A 85 5.35 2.37 -6.50
N THR A 86 6.42 1.58 -6.65
CA THR A 86 7.36 1.30 -5.54
C THR A 86 8.45 2.37 -5.51
N ALA A 87 8.96 2.70 -4.33
CA ALA A 87 10.00 3.71 -4.18
C ALA A 87 11.38 3.13 -4.58
N GLU A 88 11.93 3.61 -5.72
CA GLU A 88 13.28 3.25 -6.19
C GLU A 88 14.35 3.68 -5.16
N MET A 89 15.16 2.74 -4.68
CA MET A 89 16.21 2.97 -3.67
C MET A 89 17.24 3.99 -4.17
N SER A 90 17.27 5.17 -3.53
CA SER A 90 18.06 6.33 -3.97
C SER A 90 18.53 7.17 -2.78
N ASP A 91 19.84 7.43 -2.73
CA ASP A 91 20.48 8.39 -1.82
C ASP A 91 20.15 9.85 -2.17
N ARG A 92 19.77 10.08 -3.43
CA ARG A 92 19.35 11.39 -3.96
C ARG A 92 17.84 11.56 -3.87
N MET A 93 17.41 12.81 -3.74
CA MET A 93 16.02 13.21 -3.94
C MET A 93 15.51 12.81 -5.33
N GLN A 94 14.35 12.16 -5.35
CA GLN A 94 13.61 11.75 -6.53
C GLN A 94 12.24 12.44 -6.52
N ALA A 95 11.93 13.17 -7.59
CA ALA A 95 10.58 13.68 -7.81
C ALA A 95 9.63 12.52 -8.13
N PHE A 96 8.47 12.48 -7.46
CA PHE A 96 7.40 11.53 -7.75
C PHE A 96 6.16 12.19 -8.38
N LEU A 97 6.07 13.52 -8.37
CA LEU A 97 5.24 14.31 -9.28
C LEU A 97 6.04 15.50 -9.79
N ASP A 98 5.52 16.18 -10.80
CA ASP A 98 6.05 17.47 -11.27
C ASP A 98 5.73 18.60 -10.26
N GLU A 99 6.41 19.75 -10.38
CA GLU A 99 6.17 20.91 -9.49
C GLU A 99 4.80 21.58 -9.76
N ASP A 100 4.26 21.44 -10.96
CA ASP A 100 2.92 21.90 -11.37
C ASP A 100 1.79 20.90 -11.03
N ALA A 101 2.07 19.86 -10.24
CA ALA A 101 1.08 18.88 -9.81
C ALA A 101 0.67 19.11 -8.34
N ASP A 102 -0.63 19.31 -8.10
CA ASP A 102 -1.18 19.32 -6.75
C ASP A 102 -1.38 17.88 -6.26
N PHE A 103 -0.53 17.43 -5.34
CA PHE A 103 -0.78 16.21 -4.56
C PHE A 103 -2.08 16.35 -3.77
N ILE A 104 -2.92 15.32 -3.79
CA ILE A 104 -4.21 15.31 -3.07
C ILE A 104 -4.17 14.31 -1.90
N CYS A 105 -3.89 13.04 -2.16
CA CYS A 105 -3.87 11.99 -1.14
C CYS A 105 -3.02 10.78 -1.56
N VAL A 106 -2.63 9.95 -0.59
CA VAL A 106 -1.88 8.70 -0.77
C VAL A 106 -2.39 7.60 0.17
N THR A 107 -2.24 6.35 -0.24
CA THR A 107 -2.29 5.16 0.61
C THR A 107 -1.21 4.18 0.17
N ASP A 108 -0.66 3.40 1.10
CA ASP A 108 0.19 2.23 0.86
C ASP A 108 -0.52 0.89 1.15
N THR A 109 -1.82 0.96 1.47
CA THR A 109 -2.68 -0.20 1.73
C THR A 109 -3.14 -0.83 0.42
N ALA A 110 -2.81 -2.11 0.21
CA ALA A 110 -3.34 -2.91 -0.90
C ALA A 110 -4.85 -3.20 -0.72
N GLY A 111 -5.59 -3.36 -1.82
CA GLY A 111 -7.05 -3.52 -1.80
C GLY A 111 -7.85 -2.26 -1.47
N ALA A 112 -7.20 -1.10 -1.33
CA ALA A 112 -7.89 0.17 -1.09
C ALA A 112 -8.85 0.53 -2.23
N GLN A 113 -9.95 1.21 -1.89
CA GLN A 113 -10.85 1.82 -2.86
C GLN A 113 -10.67 3.34 -2.85
N LEU A 114 -10.70 3.96 -4.02
CA LEU A 114 -10.76 5.41 -4.15
C LEU A 114 -12.22 5.83 -4.31
N GLU A 115 -12.72 6.68 -3.42
CA GLU A 115 -14.02 7.35 -3.56
C GLU A 115 -13.83 8.75 -4.18
N ILE A 116 -14.64 9.05 -5.20
CA ILE A 116 -14.61 10.29 -5.98
C ILE A 116 -15.95 11.01 -5.81
N THR A 117 -15.97 12.07 -5.00
CA THR A 117 -17.14 12.94 -4.85
C THR A 117 -17.08 14.07 -5.87
N TYR A 118 -18.19 14.38 -6.55
CA TYR A 118 -18.25 15.37 -7.62
C TYR A 118 -18.79 16.74 -7.17
N LYS A 119 -18.45 17.82 -7.88
CA LYS A 119 -18.95 19.19 -7.64
C LYS A 119 -19.61 19.82 -8.88
N GLY A 120 -20.05 21.06 -8.73
CA GLY A 120 -20.62 21.87 -9.83
C GLY A 120 -21.82 21.21 -10.48
N ALA A 121 -21.84 21.16 -11.82
CA ALA A 121 -22.90 20.55 -12.62
C ALA A 121 -23.06 19.02 -12.40
N HIS A 122 -22.19 18.39 -11.61
CA HIS A 122 -22.20 16.97 -11.32
C HIS A 122 -22.30 16.64 -9.82
N ALA A 123 -22.52 17.64 -8.95
CA ALA A 123 -22.69 17.46 -7.51
C ALA A 123 -23.92 16.61 -7.08
N THR A 124 -24.83 16.32 -8.01
CA THR A 124 -25.99 15.43 -7.79
C THR A 124 -25.75 13.98 -8.22
N ARG A 125 -24.54 13.64 -8.70
CA ARG A 125 -24.15 12.25 -8.96
C ARG A 125 -23.82 11.54 -7.64
N PRO A 126 -24.02 10.21 -7.55
CA PRO A 126 -23.37 9.44 -6.51
C PRO A 126 -21.84 9.56 -6.63
N ALA A 127 -21.13 9.33 -5.53
CA ALA A 127 -19.67 9.20 -5.59
C ALA A 127 -19.30 7.91 -6.34
N ASP A 128 -18.32 8.00 -7.25
CA ASP A 128 -17.79 6.81 -7.92
C ASP A 128 -16.77 6.14 -7.00
N ARG A 129 -16.84 4.81 -6.86
CA ARG A 129 -15.83 4.00 -6.17
C ARG A 129 -15.01 3.20 -7.17
N ILE A 130 -13.69 3.24 -7.02
CA ILE A 130 -12.73 2.64 -7.94
C ILE A 130 -11.77 1.76 -7.14
N ASP A 131 -11.67 0.48 -7.49
CA ASP A 131 -10.61 -0.39 -6.97
C ASP A 131 -9.23 0.13 -7.42
N VAL A 132 -8.35 0.39 -6.46
CA VAL A 132 -7.06 1.04 -6.72
C VAL A 132 -6.07 0.09 -7.41
N ASP A 133 -6.18 -1.20 -7.17
CA ASP A 133 -5.26 -2.23 -7.64
C ASP A 133 -5.61 -2.68 -9.07
N GLU A 134 -6.89 -2.86 -9.38
CA GLU A 134 -7.39 -3.13 -10.74
C GLU A 134 -7.27 -1.91 -11.67
N PHE A 135 -7.52 -0.70 -11.16
CA PHE A 135 -7.61 0.47 -12.03
C PHE A 135 -6.27 0.83 -12.68
N VAL A 136 -5.16 0.74 -11.95
CA VAL A 136 -3.82 1.05 -12.49
C VAL A 136 -2.75 0.13 -11.91
N GLY A 137 -2.15 -0.73 -12.75
CA GLY A 137 -1.00 -1.53 -12.32
C GLY A 137 0.23 -0.67 -12.01
N VAL A 138 1.10 -1.16 -11.11
CA VAL A 138 2.33 -0.48 -10.66
C VAL A 138 3.21 -0.03 -11.84
N LYS A 139 3.79 1.18 -11.71
CA LYS A 139 4.72 1.83 -12.66
C LYS A 139 5.96 2.36 -11.92
N SER A 140 6.97 2.85 -12.64
CA SER A 140 8.06 3.63 -12.04
C SER A 140 7.53 4.96 -11.49
N HIS A 141 8.20 5.51 -10.47
CA HIS A 141 7.89 6.82 -9.88
C HIS A 141 7.98 8.00 -10.87
N ARG A 142 8.48 7.79 -12.10
CA ARG A 142 8.53 8.82 -13.17
C ARG A 142 7.33 8.80 -14.14
N ALA A 143 6.40 7.86 -14.03
CA ALA A 143 5.20 7.80 -14.88
C ALA A 143 4.09 8.78 -14.42
N LYS A 144 3.26 9.30 -15.33
CA LYS A 144 2.06 10.12 -14.97
C LYS A 144 0.91 9.28 -14.37
N GLY A 145 0.86 7.97 -14.62
CA GLY A 145 -0.24 7.11 -14.16
C GLY A 145 -1.45 7.11 -15.12
N LYS A 146 -2.67 7.05 -14.58
CA LYS A 146 -3.93 6.93 -15.35
C LYS A 146 -4.92 8.00 -14.90
N ARG A 147 -5.55 8.70 -15.86
CA ARG A 147 -6.58 9.71 -15.57
C ARG A 147 -7.79 9.06 -14.90
N LEU A 148 -8.23 9.61 -13.77
CA LEU A 148 -9.38 9.15 -13.01
C LEU A 148 -10.70 9.48 -13.70
N THR A 149 -10.93 10.76 -13.98
CA THR A 149 -12.22 11.27 -14.47
C THR A 149 -12.02 12.53 -15.33
N THR A 150 -13.07 12.92 -16.04
CA THR A 150 -13.14 14.17 -16.84
C THR A 150 -14.14 15.18 -16.26
N TYR A 151 -14.62 14.95 -15.05
CA TYR A 151 -15.62 15.75 -14.36
C TYR A 151 -14.98 16.56 -13.22
N ASP A 152 -15.64 17.65 -12.80
CA ASP A 152 -15.24 18.43 -11.64
C ASP A 152 -15.36 17.62 -10.34
N VAL A 153 -14.23 17.31 -9.72
CA VAL A 153 -14.15 16.58 -8.44
C VAL A 153 -14.21 17.56 -7.27
N ALA A 154 -15.02 17.23 -6.26
CA ALA A 154 -15.03 17.88 -4.96
C ALA A 154 -13.86 17.39 -4.09
N GLU A 155 -13.75 16.07 -3.97
CA GLU A 155 -12.92 15.37 -2.98
C GLU A 155 -12.46 14.02 -3.55
N LEU A 156 -11.24 13.61 -3.21
CA LEU A 156 -10.69 12.28 -3.52
C LEU A 156 -10.19 11.66 -2.23
N ARG A 157 -10.81 10.55 -1.81
CA ARG A 157 -10.48 9.90 -0.54
C ARG A 157 -10.23 8.42 -0.74
N PHE A 158 -9.15 7.91 -0.15
CA PHE A 158 -8.93 6.47 -0.04
C PHE A 158 -9.76 5.90 1.12
N ILE A 159 -10.41 4.78 0.85
CA ILE A 159 -11.10 3.92 1.80
C ILE A 159 -10.26 2.64 1.87
N GLU A 160 -9.69 2.38 3.05
CA GLU A 160 -8.99 1.12 3.32
C GLU A 160 -9.98 -0.06 3.21
N PRO A 161 -9.57 -1.23 2.72
CA PRO A 161 -10.48 -2.37 2.62
C PRO A 161 -10.90 -2.81 4.02
N GLU A 162 -12.20 -3.14 4.17
CA GLU A 162 -12.65 -3.89 5.33
C GLU A 162 -11.93 -5.25 5.33
N PRO A 163 -11.32 -5.67 6.46
CA PRO A 163 -10.61 -6.95 6.50
C PRO A 163 -11.59 -8.07 6.15
N ALA A 164 -11.17 -8.95 5.23
CA ALA A 164 -11.98 -10.10 4.87
C ALA A 164 -12.33 -10.90 6.14
N PRO A 165 -13.58 -11.36 6.31
CA PRO A 165 -13.91 -12.24 7.42
C PRO A 165 -12.99 -13.46 7.34
N GLU A 166 -12.41 -13.84 8.47
CA GLU A 166 -11.64 -15.08 8.55
C GLU A 166 -12.54 -16.24 8.08
N PRO A 167 -12.02 -17.18 7.26
CA PRO A 167 -12.80 -18.34 6.89
C PRO A 167 -13.09 -19.12 8.18
N ASP A 168 -14.37 -19.26 8.53
CA ASP A 168 -14.80 -20.22 9.54
C ASP A 168 -14.29 -21.61 9.09
N ASP A 169 -13.33 -22.17 9.84
CA ASP A 169 -12.85 -23.54 9.66
C ASP A 169 -13.96 -24.52 10.06
N GLU A 170 -14.96 -24.68 9.19
CA GLU A 170 -15.96 -25.75 9.26
C GLU A 170 -15.24 -27.10 9.04
N GLU A 171 -14.65 -27.65 10.11
CA GLU A 171 -14.05 -28.99 10.08
C GLU A 171 -15.08 -30.01 9.57
N PRO A 172 -14.77 -30.78 8.51
CA PRO A 172 -15.69 -31.77 7.99
C PRO A 172 -15.84 -32.91 9.00
N LEU A 173 -17.05 -33.06 9.55
CA LEU A 173 -17.40 -34.16 10.44
C LEU A 173 -17.18 -35.51 9.74
N ASP A 174 -16.20 -36.26 10.23
CA ASP A 174 -15.84 -37.60 9.74
C ASP A 174 -16.90 -38.64 10.17
N ASP A 175 -17.96 -38.77 9.38
CA ASP A 175 -19.04 -39.74 9.57
C ASP A 175 -18.57 -41.17 9.19
N GLY A 176 -17.67 -41.71 10.01
CA GLY A 176 -17.00 -42.98 9.81
C GLY A 176 -17.93 -44.20 9.85
N ALA A 177 -18.35 -44.69 8.68
CA ALA A 177 -19.24 -45.85 8.52
C ALA A 177 -18.69 -46.91 7.54
N ASP A 178 -17.67 -47.66 7.98
CA ASP A 178 -17.22 -48.90 7.34
C ASP A 178 -18.18 -50.06 7.68
N PRO A 179 -18.64 -50.84 6.68
CA PRO A 179 -18.65 -52.28 6.89
C PRO A 179 -18.09 -53.05 5.69
N ALA A 180 -16.90 -53.63 5.89
CA ALA A 180 -16.26 -54.62 5.05
C ALA A 180 -17.16 -55.82 4.68
N ASP A 181 -17.00 -56.31 3.44
CA ASP A 181 -17.28 -57.69 3.04
C ASP A 181 -16.13 -58.17 2.12
N GLY A 182 -15.88 -59.48 1.97
CA GLY A 182 -14.56 -59.93 1.54
C GLY A 182 -14.39 -61.30 0.86
N ARG A 183 -13.55 -61.27 -0.20
CA ARG A 183 -12.77 -62.38 -0.82
C ARG A 183 -13.55 -63.49 -1.56
N PRO A 184 -12.88 -64.29 -2.44
CA PRO A 184 -11.83 -63.95 -3.42
C PRO A 184 -12.07 -64.64 -4.80
N GLU A 185 -11.01 -64.87 -5.59
CA GLU A 185 -10.91 -65.69 -6.84
C GLU A 185 -11.52 -65.07 -8.13
N GLY A 186 -10.92 -65.21 -9.34
CA GLY A 186 -9.57 -65.66 -9.69
C GLY A 186 -9.35 -65.97 -11.19
N GLU A 187 -8.53 -65.16 -11.90
CA GLU A 187 -7.98 -65.38 -13.27
C GLU A 187 -8.98 -65.49 -14.47
N SER A 188 -8.69 -65.18 -15.75
CA SER A 188 -7.47 -64.73 -16.48
C SER A 188 -7.81 -63.66 -17.56
N THR A 189 -6.80 -63.07 -18.24
CA THR A 189 -6.89 -61.98 -19.26
C THR A 189 -6.64 -62.47 -20.72
N PRO A 190 -6.57 -61.64 -21.81
CA PRO A 190 -6.73 -60.17 -22.01
C PRO A 190 -7.83 -59.80 -23.05
N GLU A 191 -8.02 -58.59 -23.61
CA GLU A 191 -7.32 -57.27 -23.54
C GLU A 191 -8.37 -56.15 -23.17
N SER A 192 -8.65 -55.00 -23.82
CA SER A 192 -8.08 -54.34 -25.01
C SER A 192 -8.04 -52.80 -25.00
N ARG A 193 -7.14 -52.26 -25.84
CA ARG A 193 -6.83 -50.86 -26.18
C ARG A 193 -7.99 -50.02 -26.76
N PRO A 194 -7.83 -48.66 -26.93
CA PRO A 194 -6.85 -47.73 -26.35
C PRO A 194 -7.37 -46.34 -25.90
N ALA A 195 -6.68 -45.66 -24.99
CA ALA A 195 -6.44 -44.19 -24.99
C ALA A 195 -5.42 -43.78 -23.90
N ALA A 196 -4.86 -42.55 -23.99
CA ALA A 196 -3.90 -41.91 -23.07
C ALA A 196 -4.08 -40.36 -23.18
N PRO A 197 -3.42 -39.47 -22.39
CA PRO A 197 -2.36 -39.64 -21.36
C PRO A 197 -2.84 -39.09 -19.97
N GLU A 198 -2.09 -38.79 -18.89
CA GLU A 198 -0.75 -38.18 -18.67
C GLU A 198 0.02 -38.71 -17.41
N ARG A 199 1.02 -37.95 -16.95
CA ARG A 199 2.05 -38.19 -15.90
C ARG A 199 1.68 -37.42 -14.60
N PRO A 200 2.44 -37.41 -13.45
CA PRO A 200 3.83 -37.87 -13.22
C PRO A 200 4.14 -38.55 -11.85
N SER A 201 5.42 -38.93 -11.63
CA SER A 201 6.19 -38.97 -10.33
C SER A 201 5.66 -39.82 -9.14
N THR A 202 6.42 -40.48 -8.26
CA THR A 202 7.89 -40.62 -7.96
C THR A 202 8.08 -41.96 -7.19
N PRO A 203 9.32 -42.45 -6.95
CA PRO A 203 9.59 -43.38 -5.84
C PRO A 203 10.46 -42.76 -4.72
N ALA A 204 10.24 -43.24 -3.48
CA ALA A 204 10.73 -42.65 -2.24
C ALA A 204 12.23 -42.86 -1.92
N GLY A 205 12.80 -41.91 -1.16
CA GLY A 205 14.02 -42.08 -0.35
C GLY A 205 13.67 -42.16 1.15
N ARG A 206 14.46 -42.90 1.94
CA ARG A 206 14.11 -43.30 3.31
C ARG A 206 15.03 -42.63 4.34
N GLY A 207 14.48 -41.99 5.38
CA GLY A 207 15.28 -41.38 6.46
C GLY A 207 14.46 -40.93 7.68
N VAL A 208 14.93 -41.27 8.89
CA VAL A 208 14.35 -40.98 10.22
C VAL A 208 15.56 -40.80 11.16
N PRO A 209 15.70 -39.70 11.94
CA PRO A 209 15.31 -39.77 13.36
C PRO A 209 14.91 -38.46 14.11
N THR A 210 13.91 -38.60 15.00
CA THR A 210 13.91 -38.15 16.43
C THR A 210 13.90 -36.65 16.83
N ARG A 211 12.81 -36.26 17.54
CA ARG A 211 12.65 -35.27 18.66
C ARG A 211 13.37 -33.90 18.58
N SER A 212 12.72 -32.79 18.95
CA SER A 212 12.27 -32.51 20.34
C SER A 212 11.23 -31.38 20.46
N GLU A 213 10.60 -31.26 21.63
CA GLU A 213 9.56 -30.28 21.99
C GLU A 213 10.11 -28.88 22.40
N THR A 214 9.18 -27.94 22.63
CA THR A 214 9.29 -26.50 23.02
C THR A 214 9.32 -25.49 21.87
N GLY A 215 8.60 -24.36 21.92
CA GLY A 215 7.54 -23.95 22.89
C GLY A 215 7.27 -22.44 22.90
N LEU A 216 6.05 -22.04 23.31
CA LEU A 216 5.54 -20.66 23.46
C LEU A 216 5.24 -19.89 22.14
N PRO A 217 4.38 -18.84 22.17
CA PRO A 217 3.56 -18.46 21.01
C PRO A 217 4.14 -17.31 20.15
N PRO A 218 3.66 -17.13 18.91
CA PRO A 218 3.84 -15.89 18.17
C PRO A 218 3.07 -14.75 18.87
N THR A 219 3.74 -13.62 19.08
CA THR A 219 3.11 -12.40 19.59
C THR A 219 2.47 -11.60 18.45
N ASP A 220 1.30 -11.02 18.75
CA ASP A 220 0.61 -10.04 17.91
C ASP A 220 1.56 -8.90 17.49
N ALA A 221 1.54 -8.55 16.20
CA ALA A 221 2.43 -7.56 15.60
C ALA A 221 1.87 -7.03 14.26
N THR A 222 0.58 -6.67 14.22
CA THR A 222 -0.03 -6.01 13.04
C THR A 222 0.67 -4.67 12.76
N PRO A 223 1.33 -4.48 11.59
CA PRO A 223 1.88 -3.18 11.21
C PRO A 223 0.76 -2.37 10.54
N GLY A 224 0.05 -1.57 11.34
CA GLY A 224 -0.99 -0.68 10.82
C GLY A 224 -0.43 0.28 9.77
N GLY A 225 -0.90 0.16 8.53
CA GLY A 225 -0.85 1.26 7.57
C GLY A 225 -1.68 2.42 8.12
N VAL A 226 -1.24 3.65 7.86
CA VAL A 226 -1.97 4.85 8.28
C VAL A 226 -2.25 5.72 7.06
N ALA A 227 -3.49 5.74 6.59
CA ALA A 227 -3.93 6.75 5.62
C ALA A 227 -3.73 8.16 6.22
N PHE A 228 -2.72 8.89 5.74
CA PHE A 228 -2.42 10.24 6.20
C PHE A 228 -3.03 11.28 5.25
N GLU A 229 -4.12 11.91 5.69
CA GLU A 229 -4.80 12.97 4.97
C GLU A 229 -4.17 14.33 5.35
N ILE A 230 -3.39 14.91 4.43
CA ILE A 230 -2.70 16.20 4.66
C ILE A 230 -3.66 17.35 4.38
N GLU A 231 -4.52 17.65 5.35
CA GLU A 231 -5.49 18.74 5.27
C GLU A 231 -4.76 20.09 5.12
N ARG A 232 -4.83 20.70 3.94
CA ARG A 232 -4.35 22.07 3.73
C ARG A 232 -5.39 23.06 4.28
N PRO A 233 -4.97 24.13 4.97
CA PRO A 233 -5.90 25.17 5.42
C PRO A 233 -6.61 25.77 4.22
N LYS A 234 -7.95 25.87 4.34
CA LYS A 234 -8.85 26.39 3.31
C LYS A 234 -8.65 27.90 3.10
N GLY A 235 -7.64 28.25 2.30
CA GLY A 235 -7.40 29.63 1.87
C GLY A 235 -8.54 30.15 1.00
N ASP A 236 -8.98 31.37 1.30
CA ASP A 236 -10.17 31.99 0.72
C ASP A 236 -10.13 32.12 -0.81
N ALA A 237 -11.31 31.99 -1.40
CA ALA A 237 -11.65 32.56 -2.70
C ALA A 237 -12.52 33.81 -2.50
N ASP A 238 -12.60 34.66 -3.52
CA ASP A 238 -13.35 35.92 -3.53
C ASP A 238 -12.81 37.04 -2.62
N GLU A 239 -11.59 37.50 -2.91
CA GLU A 239 -11.33 38.95 -2.83
C GLU A 239 -11.65 39.58 -4.20
N VAL A 240 -12.69 40.41 -4.23
CA VAL A 240 -13.19 41.05 -5.45
C VAL A 240 -12.26 42.17 -5.92
N VAL A 241 -11.69 42.03 -7.11
CA VAL A 241 -10.88 43.09 -7.74
C VAL A 241 -11.81 44.19 -8.28
N ASP A 242 -12.05 45.20 -7.45
CA ASP A 242 -12.88 46.36 -7.77
C ASP A 242 -12.11 47.33 -8.72
N PRO A 243 -12.58 47.56 -9.97
CA PRO A 243 -11.75 48.16 -11.02
C PRO A 243 -11.58 49.69 -10.95
N GLU A 244 -12.17 50.40 -9.96
CA GLU A 244 -12.18 51.88 -9.90
C GLU A 244 -11.15 52.52 -8.93
N GLN A 245 -10.06 51.83 -8.57
CA GLN A 245 -9.02 52.35 -7.65
C GLN A 245 -7.62 52.55 -8.27
N LEU A 246 -7.53 52.82 -9.58
CA LEU A 246 -6.29 53.23 -10.26
C LEU A 246 -6.43 54.59 -10.95
N ASN A 247 -6.55 55.67 -10.18
CA ASN A 247 -6.55 57.04 -10.73
C ASN A 247 -6.03 58.13 -9.76
N LEU A 248 -4.98 57.84 -8.97
CA LEU A 248 -4.27 58.90 -8.23
C LEU A 248 -2.79 58.56 -7.96
N PHE A 249 -1.90 59.42 -8.51
CA PHE A 249 -0.43 59.43 -8.46
C PHE A 249 0.30 58.38 -9.33
#